data_AF-A0A929P972-F1
#
_entry.id   AF-A0A929P972-F1
#
_cell.length_a   1.000
_cell.length_b   1.000
_cell.length_c   1.000
_cell.angle_alpha   90.00
_cell.angle_beta   90.00
_cell.angle_gamma   90.00
#
_symmetry.space_group_name_H-M   'P 1'
#
loop_
_entity.id
_entity.type
_entity.pdbx_description
1 polymer ?
#
loop_
_entity_poly.entity_id
_entity_poly.type
_entity_poly.pdbx_seq_one_letter_code
_entity_poly.pdbx_strand_id
1 'polypeptide(L)'
;MIDASTGIYFRDVCDHTIQVVDTIETLRDLVSGMLDTYLSSVSNRMNEVMKVLTIIAAIFIPLTFVAGIYGMNFKYMPELEWHWGYFAALFAMVIIVVSMVFYFRRRRWL
;
A
#
# COMPACT_ATOMS: atom_id res chain seq x y z
N MET A 1 -63.08 -19.91 -26.27
CA MET A 1 -62.97 -18.43 -26.34
C MET A 1 -61.98 -18.02 -25.27
N ILE A 2 -60.72 -17.82 -25.64
CA ILE A 2 -59.75 -17.19 -24.75
C ILE A 2 -59.96 -15.70 -24.99
N ASP A 3 -60.53 -15.00 -24.02
CA ASP A 3 -60.87 -13.60 -24.14
C ASP A 3 -59.59 -12.77 -24.35
N ALA A 4 -59.63 -11.84 -25.32
CA ALA A 4 -58.45 -11.05 -25.71
C ALA A 4 -57.86 -10.21 -24.55
N SER A 5 -58.65 -9.99 -23.48
CA SER A 5 -58.21 -9.27 -22.28
C SER A 5 -57.22 -10.06 -21.41
N THR A 6 -57.34 -11.39 -21.30
CA THR A 6 -56.44 -12.22 -20.45
C THR A 6 -55.01 -12.28 -21.02
N GLY A 7 -54.87 -12.19 -22.34
CA GLY A 7 -53.56 -12.15 -23.01
C GLY A 7 -52.77 -10.87 -22.71
N ILE A 8 -53.46 -9.74 -22.46
CA ILE A 8 -52.83 -8.46 -22.13
C ILE A 8 -52.22 -8.50 -20.73
N TYR A 9 -52.93 -9.05 -19.73
CA TYR A 9 -52.38 -9.23 -18.38
C TYR A 9 -51.17 -10.17 -18.35
N PHE A 10 -51.19 -11.26 -19.12
CA PHE A 10 -50.05 -12.17 -19.22
C PHE A 10 -48.84 -11.51 -19.88
N ARG A 11 -49.07 -10.66 -20.89
CA ARG A 11 -48.00 -9.91 -21.56
C ARG A 11 -47.38 -8.88 -20.63
N ASP A 12 -48.19 -8.16 -19.86
CA ASP A 12 -47.71 -7.18 -18.88
C ASP A 12 -46.82 -7.83 -17.80
N VAL A 13 -47.23 -8.99 -17.27
CA VAL A 13 -46.41 -9.76 -16.32
C VAL A 13 -45.11 -10.26 -16.97
N CYS A 14 -45.17 -10.67 -18.24
CA CYS A 14 -43.98 -11.08 -18.99
C CYS A 14 -43.00 -9.90 -19.16
N ASP A 15 -43.50 -8.73 -19.55
CA ASP A 15 -42.71 -7.52 -19.73
C ASP A 15 -42.06 -7.06 -18.41
N HIS A 16 -42.81 -7.10 -17.29
CA HIS A 16 -42.26 -6.84 -15.95
C HIS A 16 -41.19 -7.87 -15.55
N THR A 17 -41.39 -9.14 -15.90
CA THR A 17 -40.40 -10.18 -15.60
C THR A 17 -39.10 -9.94 -16.37
N ILE A 18 -39.19 -9.54 -17.64
CA ILE A 18 -38.02 -9.18 -18.45
C ILE A 18 -37.30 -7.98 -17.83
N GLN A 19 -38.03 -6.94 -17.44
CA GLN A 19 -37.44 -5.77 -16.81
C GLN A 19 -36.72 -6.09 -15.49
N VAL A 20 -37.28 -6.99 -14.68
CA VAL A 20 -36.63 -7.46 -13.44
C VAL A 20 -35.36 -8.26 -13.77
N VAL A 21 -35.38 -9.10 -14.80
CA VAL A 21 -34.19 -9.86 -15.23
C VAL A 21 -33.07 -8.92 -15.68
N ASP A 22 -33.37 -7.92 -16.50
CA ASP A 22 -32.38 -6.91 -16.95
C ASP A 22 -31.80 -6.12 -15.76
N THR A 23 -32.65 -5.82 -14.76
CA THR A 23 -32.22 -5.15 -13.53
C THR A 23 -31.30 -6.03 -12.70
N ILE A 24 -31.58 -7.34 -12.61
CA ILE A 24 -30.73 -8.29 -11.89
C ILE A 24 -29.36 -8.42 -12.58
N GLU A 25 -29.33 -8.44 -13.91
CA GLU A 25 -28.09 -8.52 -14.68
C GLU A 25 -27.23 -7.27 -14.47
N THR A 26 -27.82 -6.07 -14.57
CA THR A 26 -27.12 -4.82 -14.26
C THR A 26 -26.63 -4.73 -12.81
N LEU A 27 -27.42 -5.19 -11.83
CA LEU A 27 -26.98 -5.26 -10.43
C LEU A 27 -25.79 -6.21 -10.27
N ARG A 28 -25.79 -7.35 -10.95
CA ARG A 28 -24.69 -8.32 -10.90
C ARG A 28 -23.39 -7.72 -11.47
N ASP A 29 -23.48 -6.96 -12.55
CA ASP A 29 -22.33 -6.26 -13.13
C ASP A 29 -21.80 -5.17 -12.19
N LEU A 30 -22.70 -4.40 -11.56
CA LEU A 30 -22.31 -3.39 -10.58
C LEU A 30 -21.64 -4.00 -9.35
N VAL A 31 -22.16 -5.11 -8.82
CA VAL A 31 -21.56 -5.82 -7.68
C VAL A 31 -20.16 -6.34 -8.05
N SER A 32 -19.99 -6.86 -9.26
CA SER A 32 -18.69 -7.33 -9.74
C SER A 32 -17.69 -6.17 -9.84
N GLY A 33 -18.09 -5.04 -10.43
CA GLY A 33 -17.25 -3.84 -10.50
C GLY A 33 -16.91 -3.24 -9.12
N MET A 34 -17.84 -3.31 -8.17
CA MET A 34 -17.59 -2.91 -6.78
C MET A 34 -16.57 -3.84 -6.09
N LEU A 35 -16.66 -5.14 -6.30
CA LEU A 35 -15.70 -6.10 -5.77
C LEU A 35 -14.29 -5.83 -6.31
N ASP A 36 -14.16 -5.61 -7.62
CA ASP A 36 -12.88 -5.29 -8.25
C ASP A 36 -12.28 -3.98 -7.72
N THR A 37 -13.12 -2.96 -7.53
CA THR A 37 -12.71 -1.69 -6.93
C THR A 37 -12.30 -1.86 -5.47
N TYR A 38 -13.03 -2.67 -4.70
CA TYR A 38 -12.70 -2.98 -3.31
C TYR A 38 -11.35 -3.70 -3.20
N LEU A 39 -11.13 -4.73 -4.01
CA LEU A 39 -9.84 -5.45 -4.07
C LEU A 39 -8.69 -4.51 -4.46
N SER A 40 -8.93 -3.62 -5.44
CA SER A 40 -7.96 -2.60 -5.84
C SER A 40 -7.63 -1.63 -4.70
N SER A 41 -8.63 -1.18 -3.96
CA SER A 41 -8.46 -0.32 -2.79
C SER A 41 -7.67 -1.01 -1.66
N VAL A 42 -7.99 -2.28 -1.38
CA VAL A 42 -7.25 -3.10 -0.40
C VAL A 42 -5.79 -3.26 -0.83
N SER A 43 -5.53 -3.54 -2.11
CA SER A 43 -4.18 -3.65 -2.67
C SER A 43 -3.42 -2.33 -2.55
N ASN A 44 -4.06 -1.19 -2.85
CA ASN A 44 -3.45 0.13 -2.69
C ASN A 44 -3.08 0.41 -1.23
N ARG A 45 -3.98 0.10 -0.29
CA ARG A 45 -3.70 0.23 1.14
C ARG A 45 -2.53 -0.67 1.57
N MET A 46 -2.47 -1.90 1.05
CA MET A 46 -1.36 -2.81 1.33
C MET A 46 -0.03 -2.26 0.77
N ASN A 47 -0.05 -1.69 -0.43
CA ASN A 47 1.12 -1.04 -1.02
C ASN A 47 1.59 0.17 -0.19
N GLU A 48 0.68 0.97 0.36
CA GLU A 48 1.03 2.06 1.27
C GLU A 48 1.66 1.56 2.57
N VAL A 49 1.06 0.54 3.20
CA VAL A 49 1.62 -0.07 4.42
C VAL A 49 3.02 -0.63 4.17
N MET A 50 3.21 -1.34 3.05
CA MET A 50 4.51 -1.89 2.65
C MET A 50 5.55 -0.79 2.37
N LYS A 51 5.14 0.31 1.73
CA LYS A 51 6.03 1.48 1.55
C LYS A 51 6.49 2.05 2.88
N VAL A 52 5.57 2.27 3.82
CA VAL A 52 5.91 2.82 5.14
C VAL A 52 6.88 1.90 5.88
N LEU A 53 6.59 0.59 5.93
CA LEU A 53 7.47 -0.39 6.57
C LEU A 53 8.86 -0.42 5.92
N THR A 54 8.92 -0.39 4.59
CA THR A 54 10.18 -0.40 3.84
C THR A 54 11.01 0.87 4.10
N ILE A 55 10.37 2.04 4.16
CA ILE A 55 11.04 3.31 4.46
C ILE A 55 11.64 3.26 5.88
N ILE A 56 10.87 2.80 6.86
CA ILE A 56 11.35 2.63 8.24
C ILE A 56 12.54 1.67 8.26
N ALA A 57 12.39 0.46 7.69
CA ALA A 57 13.45 -0.54 7.67
C ALA A 57 14.72 -0.03 6.96
N ALA A 58 14.58 0.63 5.82
CA ALA A 58 15.70 1.18 5.06
C ALA A 58 16.51 2.20 5.89
N ILE A 59 15.87 2.99 6.73
CA ILE A 59 16.55 3.94 7.64
C ILE A 59 17.21 3.21 8.81
N PHE A 60 16.53 2.24 9.41
CA PHE A 60 17.02 1.55 10.61
C PHE A 60 18.16 0.55 10.32
N ILE A 61 18.18 -0.12 9.17
CA ILE A 61 19.22 -1.10 8.81
C ILE A 61 20.65 -0.50 8.86
N PRO A 62 20.98 0.59 8.13
CA PRO A 62 22.31 1.18 8.19
C PRO A 62 22.63 1.78 9.56
N LEU A 63 21.63 2.36 10.23
CA LEU A 63 21.80 2.92 11.58
C LEU A 63 22.20 1.82 12.58
N THR A 64 21.49 0.69 12.54
CA THR A 64 21.73 -0.47 13.41
C THR A 64 23.06 -1.14 13.06
N PHE A 65 23.43 -1.19 11.77
CA PHE A 65 24.72 -1.71 11.34
C PHE A 65 25.88 -0.90 11.92
N VAL A 66 25.82 0.43 11.86
CA VAL A 66 26.86 1.29 12.45
C VAL A 66 26.85 1.17 13.97
N ALA A 67 25.68 1.23 14.62
CA ALA A 67 25.58 1.01 16.07
C ALA A 67 26.11 -0.36 16.50
N GLY A 68 25.91 -1.41 15.69
CA GLY A 68 26.45 -2.74 15.91
C GLY A 68 27.98 -2.78 15.83
N ILE A 69 28.58 -2.15 14.82
CA ILE A 69 30.04 -2.01 14.70
C ILE A 69 30.63 -1.31 15.92
N TYR A 70 30.01 -0.20 16.35
CA TYR A 70 30.46 0.56 17.54
C TYR A 70 30.15 -0.14 18.87
N GLY A 71 29.17 -1.06 18.89
CA GLY A 71 28.83 -1.88 20.06
C GLY A 71 29.73 -3.11 20.22
N MET A 72 30.45 -3.52 19.17
CA MET A 72 31.48 -4.54 19.28
C MET A 72 32.68 -3.93 20.03
N ASN A 73 33.01 -4.49 21.21
CA ASN A 73 34.13 -4.07 22.07
C ASN A 73 35.50 -4.35 21.42
N PHE A 74 35.81 -3.70 20.29
CA PHE A 74 37.12 -3.81 19.66
C PHE A 74 38.15 -3.00 20.48
N LYS A 75 39.11 -3.72 21.07
CA LYS A 75 40.24 -3.20 21.87
C LYS A 75 41.25 -2.38 21.04
N TYR A 76 41.16 -2.43 19.70
CA TYR A 76 41.96 -1.67 18.75
C TYR A 76 41.03 -1.10 17.66
N MET A 77 40.44 0.07 17.92
CA MET A 77 39.91 0.94 16.86
C MET A 77 40.87 2.15 16.79
N PRO A 78 41.64 2.34 15.69
CA PRO A 78 42.55 3.48 15.56
C PRO A 78 41.82 4.85 15.57
N GLU A 79 40.50 4.84 15.41
CA GLU A 79 39.62 6.02 15.52
C GLU A 79 39.34 6.43 16.98
N LEU A 80 39.65 5.59 17.97
CA LEU A 80 39.38 5.83 19.40
C LEU A 80 40.40 6.76 20.07
N GLU A 81 41.60 6.91 19.49
CA GLU A 81 42.61 7.90 19.96
C GLU A 81 42.26 9.33 19.53
N TRP A 82 41.37 9.50 18.55
CA TRP A 82 40.93 10.82 18.09
C TRP A 82 39.69 11.25 18.87
N HIS A 83 39.78 12.33 19.65
CA HIS A 83 38.66 12.91 20.40
C HIS A 83 37.39 13.18 19.55
N TRP A 84 37.53 13.26 18.23
CA TRP A 84 36.42 13.49 17.29
C TRP A 84 35.95 12.26 16.51
N GLY A 85 36.55 11.08 16.67
CA GLY A 85 36.13 9.86 15.94
C GLY A 85 34.66 9.51 16.18
N TYR A 86 34.22 9.59 17.43
CA TYR A 86 32.81 9.40 17.81
C TYR A 86 31.86 10.43 17.16
N PHE A 87 32.26 11.70 17.12
CA PHE A 87 31.47 12.77 16.50
C PHE A 87 31.44 12.65 14.97
N ALA A 88 32.53 12.24 14.34
CA ALA A 88 32.60 11.99 12.89
C ALA A 88 31.71 10.80 12.48
N ALA A 89 31.68 9.74 13.28
CA ALA A 89 30.80 8.60 13.08
C ALA A 89 29.32 8.96 13.20
N LEU A 90 28.96 9.74 14.23
CA LEU A 90 27.62 10.30 14.38
C LEU A 90 27.24 11.18 13.19
N PHE A 91 28.15 12.04 12.72
CA PHE A 91 27.91 12.88 11.56
C PHE A 91 27.71 12.06 10.28
N ALA A 92 28.49 11.00 10.08
CA ALA A 92 28.33 10.06 8.98
C ALA A 92 26.96 9.33 9.03
N MET A 93 26.53 8.87 10.22
CA MET A 93 25.20 8.29 10.41
C MET A 93 24.08 9.27 10.06
N VAL A 94 24.18 10.53 10.52
CA VAL A 94 23.21 11.58 10.21
C VAL A 94 23.17 11.88 8.71
N ILE A 95 24.32 11.95 8.04
CA ILE A 95 24.40 12.13 6.58
C ILE A 95 23.72 10.97 5.84
N ILE A 96 23.95 9.73 6.26
CA ILE A 96 23.33 8.55 5.64
C ILE A 96 21.80 8.61 5.80
N VAL A 97 21.30 8.94 6.98
CA VAL A 97 19.86 9.09 7.23
C VAL A 97 19.26 10.22 6.38
N VAL A 98 19.88 11.40 6.38
CA VAL A 98 19.39 12.57 5.64
C VAL A 98 19.41 12.32 4.14
N SER A 99 20.47 11.69 3.61
CA SER A 99 20.57 11.34 2.19
C SER A 99 19.53 10.31 1.77
N MET A 100 19.26 9.29 2.60
CA MET A 100 18.17 8.34 2.35
C MET A 100 16.81 9.02 2.38
N VAL A 101 16.51 9.82 3.40
CA VAL A 101 15.23 10.54 3.50
C VAL A 101 15.04 11.47 2.30
N PHE A 102 16.09 12.19 1.89
CA PHE A 102 16.03 13.06 0.71
C PHE A 102 15.81 12.26 -0.58
N TYR A 103 16.46 11.09 -0.72
CA TYR A 103 16.27 10.20 -1.86
C TYR A 103 14.82 9.66 -1.93
N PHE A 104 14.26 9.20 -0.81
CA PHE A 104 12.87 8.74 -0.74
C PHE A 104 11.86 9.86 -1.05
N ARG A 105 12.12 11.08 -0.54
CA ARG A 105 11.28 12.26 -0.82
C ARG A 105 11.35 12.67 -2.29
N ARG A 106 12.53 12.61 -2.92
CA ARG A 106 12.70 12.95 -4.35
C ARG A 106 12.06 11.93 -5.28
N ARG A 107 11.97 10.67 -4.87
CA ARG A 107 11.31 9.59 -5.63
C ARG A 107 9.77 9.63 -5.54
N ARG A 108 9.16 10.57 -4.81
CA ARG A 108 7.71 10.62 -4.49
C ARG A 108 7.17 9.31 -3.88
N TRP A 109 8.02 8.62 -3.11
CA TRP A 109 7.58 7.47 -2.32
C TRP A 109 7.03 7.90 -0.95
N LEU A 110 7.27 9.16 -0.60
CA LEU A 110 6.61 9.96 0.44
C LEU A 110 5.76 11.04 -0.24
#